data_AF-A0A7X7IZA2-F1
#
_entry.id   AF-A0A7X7IZA2-F1
#
_cell.length_a   1.000
_cell.length_b   1.000
_cell.length_c   1.000
_cell.angle_alpha   90.00
_cell.angle_beta   90.00
_cell.angle_gamma   90.00
#
_symmetry.space_group_name_H-M   'P 1'
#
loop_
_entity.id
_entity.type
_entity.pdbx_description
1 polymer ?
#
loop_
_entity_poly.entity_id
_entity_poly.type
_entity_poly.pdbx_seq_one_letter_code
_entity_poly.pdbx_strand_id
1 'polypeptide(L)'
;IEFLLTSVRDGEVETGGRVWLVVMGESDQPGALPDWFKGTAAEADGVYLCEPRGIGRTRWTRKNPANYVERSHALLGRTVDTGRVWDIAAAARFIRGRAGAKSDIQVAGHGAAGVLGAYAALFEPEIAGVVLVEPPASHMTPGAPQFLSVLRICDIADVLGMLAPRPLLLRQAPEATAGKTLAIYEAAGAKGGLKVD
;
A
#
# COMPACT_ATOMS: atom_id res chain seq x y z
N ILE A 1 -12.72 -1.97 11.29
CA ILE A 1 -11.69 -1.06 10.78
C ILE A 1 -10.80 -0.75 11.97
N GLU A 2 -9.51 -1.04 11.88
CA GLU A 2 -8.56 -0.92 12.99
C GLU A 2 -7.24 -0.39 12.42
N PHE A 3 -7.12 0.93 12.32
CA PHE A 3 -5.88 1.60 11.93
C PHE A 3 -5.67 2.86 12.75
N LEU A 4 -4.43 3.33 12.77
CA LEU A 4 -4.08 4.65 13.24
C LEU A 4 -3.61 5.50 12.06
N LEU A 5 -4.21 6.68 11.92
CA LEU A 5 -3.79 7.67 10.92
C LEU A 5 -3.15 8.85 11.64
N THR A 6 -1.98 9.28 11.18
CA THR A 6 -1.27 10.45 11.72
C THR A 6 -0.94 11.42 10.60
N SER A 7 -1.41 12.66 10.71
CA SER A 7 -0.97 13.74 9.83
C SER A 7 0.45 14.14 10.24
N VAL A 8 1.40 14.01 9.32
CA VAL A 8 2.79 14.48 9.49
C VAL A 8 2.93 15.87 8.90
N ARG A 9 2.18 16.14 7.83
CA ARG A 9 2.13 17.42 7.17
C ARG A 9 0.74 17.59 6.60
N ASP A 10 0.05 18.64 7.04
CA ASP A 10 -1.31 18.93 6.57
C ASP A 10 -1.34 19.43 5.12
N GLY A 11 -0.21 19.81 4.52
CA GLY A 11 -0.09 20.25 3.12
C GLY A 11 -1.08 21.36 2.72
N GLU A 12 -1.23 21.62 1.42
CA GLU A 12 -2.38 22.38 0.90
C GLU A 12 -3.61 21.45 0.75
N VAL A 13 -3.92 20.65 1.78
CA VAL A 13 -5.00 19.65 1.75
C VAL A 13 -6.39 20.29 1.58
N GLU A 14 -6.55 21.57 1.94
CA GLU A 14 -7.83 22.29 1.82
C GLU A 14 -8.14 22.79 0.39
N THR A 15 -7.16 22.80 -0.54
CA THR A 15 -7.34 23.34 -1.91
C THR A 15 -7.32 22.28 -3.02
N GLY A 16 -7.33 20.98 -2.67
CA GLY A 16 -7.31 19.89 -3.65
C GLY A 16 -5.91 19.51 -4.15
N GLY A 17 -4.88 19.74 -3.33
CA GLY A 17 -3.52 19.29 -3.61
C GLY A 17 -3.33 17.78 -3.55
N ARG A 18 -2.09 17.34 -3.83
CA ARG A 18 -1.68 15.94 -3.69
C ARG A 18 -1.54 15.55 -2.23
N VAL A 19 -2.01 14.35 -1.90
CA VAL A 19 -1.96 13.80 -0.54
C VAL A 19 -1.37 12.40 -0.58
N TRP A 20 -0.33 12.17 0.21
CA TRP A 20 0.29 10.88 0.37
C TRP A 20 -0.31 10.12 1.56
N LEU A 21 -0.78 8.91 1.28
CA LEU A 21 -1.08 7.89 2.27
C LEU A 21 0.09 6.91 2.32
N VAL A 22 0.97 7.10 3.29
CA VAL A 22 2.14 6.26 3.52
C VAL A 22 1.71 5.07 4.38
N VAL A 23 1.70 3.89 3.79
CA VAL A 23 1.35 2.64 4.48
C VAL A 23 2.58 2.13 5.20
N MET A 24 2.52 2.15 6.52
CA MET A 24 3.60 1.70 7.40
C MET A 24 3.67 0.18 7.41
N GLY A 25 4.89 -0.35 7.38
CA GLY A 25 5.22 -1.76 7.47
C GLY A 25 5.86 -2.16 8.81
N GLU A 26 6.17 -3.45 8.93
CA GLU A 26 6.71 -4.05 10.14
C GLU A 26 8.10 -3.50 10.55
N SER A 27 8.88 -3.06 9.56
CA SER A 27 10.24 -2.51 9.70
C SER A 27 10.28 -1.01 9.96
N ASP A 28 9.17 -0.31 9.77
CA ASP A 28 9.14 1.15 9.90
C ASP A 28 9.06 1.57 11.37
N GLN A 29 9.70 2.70 11.69
CA GLN A 29 9.59 3.29 13.01
C GLN A 29 8.17 3.84 13.23
N PRO A 30 7.44 3.41 14.29
CA PRO A 30 6.06 3.83 14.50
C PRO A 30 5.94 5.35 14.68
N GLY A 31 5.00 5.97 13.95
CA GLY A 31 4.73 7.40 14.01
C GLY A 31 5.78 8.34 13.41
N ALA A 32 6.85 7.80 12.81
CA ALA A 32 7.87 8.59 12.13
C ALA A 32 7.80 8.40 10.61
N LEU A 33 8.14 9.44 9.84
CA LEU A 33 8.20 9.34 8.39
C LEU A 33 9.39 8.44 7.97
N PRO A 34 9.18 7.35 7.22
CA PRO A 34 10.26 6.43 6.87
C PRO A 34 11.30 7.04 5.94
N ASP A 35 12.56 6.57 6.07
CA ASP A 35 13.68 7.04 5.24
C ASP A 35 13.47 6.75 3.75
N TRP A 36 12.91 5.59 3.40
CA TRP A 36 12.62 5.19 2.02
C TRP A 36 11.62 6.12 1.31
N PHE A 37 10.82 6.88 2.08
CA PHE A 37 9.86 7.84 1.55
C PHE A 37 10.44 9.25 1.38
N LYS A 38 11.57 9.56 2.02
CA LYS A 38 12.19 10.90 1.96
C LYS A 38 12.47 11.30 0.51
N GLY A 39 12.16 12.55 0.17
CA GLY A 39 12.31 13.08 -1.18
C GLY A 39 11.23 12.65 -2.19
N THR A 40 10.26 11.83 -1.78
CA THR A 40 9.14 11.43 -2.67
C THR A 40 8.05 12.49 -2.72
N ALA A 41 7.73 13.10 -1.58
CA ALA A 41 6.69 14.14 -1.49
C ALA A 41 7.30 15.54 -1.65
N ALA A 42 6.65 16.39 -2.46
CA ALA A 42 7.00 17.81 -2.55
C ALA A 42 6.62 18.55 -1.26
N GLU A 43 7.16 19.74 -1.00
CA GLU A 43 6.87 20.49 0.25
C GLU A 43 5.38 20.80 0.44
N ALA A 44 4.66 21.05 -0.65
CA ALA A 44 3.22 21.36 -0.63
C ALA A 44 2.29 20.15 -0.42
N ASP A 45 2.78 18.91 -0.59
CA ASP A 45 1.93 17.72 -0.53
C ASP A 45 1.45 17.44 0.91
N GLY A 46 0.20 17.04 1.10
CA GLY A 46 -0.24 16.46 2.37
C GLY A 46 0.40 15.10 2.62
N VAL A 47 0.71 14.74 3.86
CA VAL A 47 1.30 13.43 4.21
C VAL A 47 0.63 12.85 5.45
N TYR A 48 0.02 11.69 5.28
CA TYR A 48 -0.55 10.88 6.34
C TYR A 48 0.18 9.54 6.45
N LEU A 49 0.55 9.17 7.66
CA LEU A 49 1.01 7.82 7.99
C LEU A 49 -0.18 6.96 8.38
N CYS A 50 -0.37 5.83 7.70
CA CYS A 50 -1.33 4.81 8.07
C CYS A 50 -0.59 3.63 8.69
N GLU A 51 -0.90 3.32 9.95
CA GLU A 51 -0.47 2.10 10.63
C GLU A 51 -1.68 1.14 10.67
N PRO A 52 -1.80 0.21 9.69
CA PRO A 52 -2.90 -0.74 9.62
C PRO A 52 -2.86 -1.72 10.80
N ARG A 53 -3.93 -2.50 11.01
CA ARG A 53 -4.02 -3.41 12.17
C ARG A 53 -2.77 -4.25 12.40
N GLY A 54 -2.30 -4.31 13.64
CA GLY A 54 -1.14 -5.09 14.03
C GLY A 54 0.21 -4.47 13.61
N ILE A 55 0.25 -3.26 13.08
CA ILE A 55 1.48 -2.55 12.68
C ILE A 55 1.77 -1.36 13.59
N GLY A 56 3.05 -1.16 13.91
CA GLY A 56 3.51 0.01 14.67
C GLY A 56 2.75 0.24 15.97
N ARG A 57 2.08 1.39 16.10
CA ARG A 57 1.28 1.75 17.29
C ARG A 57 -0.04 0.99 17.42
N THR A 58 -0.48 0.26 16.38
CA THR A 58 -1.62 -0.69 16.47
C THR A 58 -1.15 -2.14 16.68
N ARG A 59 0.15 -2.35 16.95
CA ARG A 59 0.74 -3.68 17.14
C ARG A 59 0.10 -4.44 18.30
N TRP A 60 -0.25 -5.70 18.03
CA TRP A 60 -0.74 -6.62 19.06
C TRP A 60 0.38 -7.18 19.93
N THR A 61 0.02 -7.64 21.13
CA THR A 61 0.94 -8.36 22.01
C THR A 61 1.32 -9.71 21.39
N ARG A 62 2.62 -10.04 21.36
CA ARG A 62 3.16 -11.29 20.79
C ARG A 62 3.69 -12.30 21.83
N LYS A 63 3.20 -12.23 23.07
CA LYS A 63 3.80 -12.94 24.23
C LYS A 63 3.69 -14.47 24.14
N ASN A 64 2.52 -15.05 23.83
CA ASN A 64 2.38 -16.49 23.58
C ASN A 64 0.97 -16.89 23.07
N PRO A 65 0.80 -17.54 21.89
CA PRO A 65 1.78 -17.64 20.81
C PRO A 65 1.93 -16.29 20.08
N ALA A 66 3.09 -16.04 19.50
CA ALA A 66 3.41 -14.77 18.83
C ALA A 66 2.52 -14.44 17.62
N ASN A 67 1.86 -15.45 17.06
CA ASN A 67 0.99 -15.34 15.88
C ASN A 67 -0.48 -15.67 16.21
N TYR A 68 -0.92 -15.46 17.46
CA TYR A 68 -2.28 -15.80 17.88
C TYR A 68 -3.35 -15.15 16.98
N VAL A 69 -3.24 -13.84 16.75
CA VAL A 69 -4.26 -13.08 15.99
C VAL A 69 -4.28 -13.50 14.53
N GLU A 70 -3.09 -13.68 13.93
CA GLU A 70 -2.91 -14.13 12.56
C GLU A 70 -3.54 -15.52 12.35
N ARG A 71 -3.29 -16.46 13.28
CA ARG A 71 -3.88 -17.80 13.23
C ARG A 71 -5.39 -17.78 13.42
N SER A 72 -5.91 -16.94 14.31
CA SER A 72 -7.36 -16.82 14.54
C SER A 72 -8.10 -16.32 13.29
N HIS A 73 -7.51 -15.40 12.52
CA HIS A 73 -8.14 -14.96 11.26
C HIS A 73 -8.27 -16.10 10.26
N ALA A 74 -7.23 -16.93 10.11
CA ALA A 74 -7.25 -18.07 9.20
C ALA A 74 -8.36 -19.07 9.52
N LEU A 75 -8.63 -19.31 10.81
CA LEU A 75 -9.75 -20.17 11.26
C LEU A 75 -11.13 -19.62 10.87
N LEU A 76 -11.24 -18.31 10.67
CA LEU A 76 -12.47 -17.62 10.25
C LEU A 76 -12.53 -17.41 8.74
N GLY A 77 -11.64 -18.06 7.97
CA GLY A 77 -11.59 -17.90 6.51
C GLY A 77 -11.14 -16.51 6.07
N ARG A 78 -10.33 -15.81 6.87
CA ARG A 78 -9.74 -14.50 6.54
C ARG A 78 -8.24 -14.50 6.79
N THR A 79 -7.55 -13.45 6.33
CA THR A 79 -6.18 -13.17 6.79
C THR A 79 -6.13 -11.79 7.43
N VAL A 80 -5.10 -11.57 8.25
CA VAL A 80 -4.81 -10.24 8.80
C VAL A 80 -4.55 -9.26 7.67
N ASP A 81 -3.84 -9.69 6.63
CA ASP A 81 -3.51 -8.86 5.46
C ASP A 81 -4.73 -8.47 4.64
N THR A 82 -5.75 -9.34 4.50
CA THR A 82 -7.06 -8.91 3.97
C THR A 82 -7.60 -7.76 4.80
N GLY A 83 -7.58 -7.89 6.13
CA GLY A 83 -7.99 -6.82 7.05
C GLY A 83 -7.20 -5.52 6.87
N ARG A 84 -5.89 -5.60 6.64
CA ARG A 84 -5.03 -4.43 6.41
C ARG A 84 -5.35 -3.73 5.09
N VAL A 85 -5.70 -4.47 4.03
CA VAL A 85 -6.21 -3.86 2.79
C VAL A 85 -7.47 -3.03 3.06
N TRP A 86 -8.41 -3.56 3.86
CA TRP A 86 -9.62 -2.83 4.27
C TRP A 86 -9.30 -1.58 5.11
N ASP A 87 -8.28 -1.65 5.96
CA ASP A 87 -7.85 -0.52 6.77
C ASP A 87 -7.26 0.60 5.91
N ILE A 88 -6.39 0.27 4.94
CA ILE A 88 -5.81 1.23 3.99
C ILE A 88 -6.90 1.86 3.12
N ALA A 89 -7.84 1.05 2.62
CA ALA A 89 -8.98 1.52 1.88
C ALA A 89 -9.83 2.52 2.67
N ALA A 90 -10.14 2.20 3.93
CA ALA A 90 -10.87 3.09 4.82
C ALA A 90 -10.09 4.40 5.11
N ALA A 91 -8.77 4.34 5.26
CA ALA A 91 -7.93 5.51 5.42
C ALA A 91 -7.96 6.42 4.18
N ALA A 92 -7.89 5.85 2.97
CA ALA A 92 -8.00 6.61 1.73
C ALA A 92 -9.36 7.33 1.61
N ARG A 93 -10.47 6.65 1.92
CA ARG A 93 -11.81 7.25 1.96
C ARG A 93 -11.94 8.36 3.00
N PHE A 94 -11.36 8.18 4.18
CA PHE A 94 -11.33 9.20 5.22
C PHE A 94 -10.60 10.46 4.75
N ILE A 95 -9.39 10.29 4.16
CA ILE A 95 -8.62 11.39 3.60
C ILE A 95 -9.41 12.09 2.49
N ARG A 96 -10.04 11.35 1.59
CA ARG A 96 -10.92 11.89 0.54
C ARG A 96 -12.02 12.78 1.12
N GLY A 97 -12.67 12.33 2.20
CA GLY A 97 -13.71 13.10 2.88
C GLY A 97 -13.20 14.40 3.51
N ARG A 98 -11.94 14.43 3.97
CA ARG A 98 -11.31 15.61 4.59
C ARG A 98 -10.67 16.58 3.58
N ALA A 99 -9.99 16.05 2.57
CA ALA A 99 -9.25 16.80 1.55
C ALA A 99 -10.14 17.28 0.39
N GLY A 100 -11.38 16.81 0.33
CA GLY A 100 -12.32 17.12 -0.73
C GLY A 100 -12.19 16.25 -1.98
N ALA A 101 -13.22 16.30 -2.82
CA ALA A 101 -13.37 15.43 -3.99
C ALA A 101 -12.28 15.60 -5.06
N LYS A 102 -11.53 16.71 -5.05
CA LYS A 102 -10.49 17.00 -6.04
C LYS A 102 -9.08 16.56 -5.62
N SER A 103 -8.88 16.06 -4.39
CA SER A 103 -7.54 15.70 -3.92
C SER A 103 -6.90 14.57 -4.74
N ASP A 104 -5.60 14.66 -4.98
CA ASP A 104 -4.83 13.64 -5.68
C ASP A 104 -4.21 12.68 -4.65
N ILE A 105 -4.94 11.63 -4.25
CA ILE A 105 -4.50 10.70 -3.19
C ILE A 105 -3.55 9.67 -3.79
N GLN A 106 -2.31 9.68 -3.33
CA GLN A 106 -1.26 8.76 -3.75
C GLN A 106 -0.94 7.81 -2.58
N VAL A 107 -0.79 6.52 -2.86
CA VAL A 107 -0.39 5.53 -1.84
C VAL A 107 1.07 5.17 -2.02
N ALA A 108 1.82 5.13 -0.91
CA ALA A 108 3.21 4.69 -0.92
C ALA A 108 3.45 3.62 0.16
N GLY A 109 4.27 2.62 -0.14
CA GLY A 109 4.65 1.61 0.85
C GLY A 109 5.90 0.83 0.47
N HIS A 110 6.61 0.33 1.48
CA HIS A 110 7.80 -0.50 1.32
C HIS A 110 7.47 -1.99 1.49
N GLY A 111 8.06 -2.84 0.64
CA GLY A 111 7.90 -4.29 0.67
C GLY A 111 6.43 -4.73 0.73
N ALA A 112 6.09 -5.49 1.77
CA ALA A 112 4.74 -6.01 1.97
C ALA A 112 3.67 -4.92 2.14
N ALA A 113 4.00 -3.82 2.81
CA ALA A 113 3.07 -2.70 2.99
C ALA A 113 2.72 -2.03 1.66
N GLY A 114 3.70 -1.92 0.76
CA GLY A 114 3.49 -1.47 -0.60
C GLY A 114 2.51 -2.35 -1.37
N VAL A 115 2.69 -3.68 -1.30
CA VAL A 115 1.78 -4.64 -1.95
C VAL A 115 0.35 -4.53 -1.38
N LEU A 116 0.19 -4.38 -0.06
CA LEU A 116 -1.12 -4.11 0.55
C LEU A 116 -1.76 -2.82 0.02
N GLY A 117 -0.96 -1.77 -0.17
CA GLY A 117 -1.39 -0.52 -0.79
C GLY A 117 -1.85 -0.69 -2.24
N ALA A 118 -1.15 -1.50 -3.04
CA ALA A 118 -1.56 -1.83 -4.40
C ALA A 118 -2.91 -2.57 -4.43
N TYR A 119 -3.11 -3.55 -3.55
CA TYR A 119 -4.41 -4.21 -3.41
C TYR A 119 -5.52 -3.23 -3.02
N ALA A 120 -5.27 -2.31 -2.09
CA ALA A 120 -6.26 -1.29 -1.73
C ALA A 120 -6.59 -0.39 -2.94
N ALA A 121 -5.60 0.00 -3.74
CA ALA A 121 -5.81 0.79 -4.95
C ALA A 121 -6.67 0.07 -6.00
N LEU A 122 -6.63 -1.26 -6.10
CA LEU A 122 -7.53 -2.00 -6.99
C LEU A 122 -9.02 -1.83 -6.62
N PHE A 123 -9.31 -1.69 -5.33
CA PHE A 123 -10.69 -1.57 -4.83
C PHE A 123 -11.15 -0.12 -4.64
N GLU A 124 -10.23 0.82 -4.45
CA GLU A 124 -10.54 2.21 -4.14
C GLU A 124 -10.23 3.15 -5.32
N PRO A 125 -11.27 3.66 -6.02
CA PRO A 125 -11.08 4.63 -7.10
C PRO A 125 -10.50 5.96 -6.61
N GLU A 126 -10.61 6.27 -5.31
CA GLU A 126 -10.06 7.48 -4.70
C GLU A 126 -8.53 7.53 -4.73
N ILE A 127 -7.87 6.37 -4.81
CA ILE A 127 -6.41 6.27 -4.94
C ILE A 127 -6.05 6.52 -6.41
N ALA A 128 -5.36 7.62 -6.65
CA ALA A 128 -4.98 8.11 -7.98
C ALA A 128 -3.64 7.55 -8.47
N GLY A 129 -2.79 7.04 -7.59
CA GLY A 129 -1.52 6.42 -7.97
C GLY A 129 -0.81 5.72 -6.81
N VAL A 130 0.19 4.94 -7.17
CA VAL A 130 0.86 4.01 -6.24
C VAL A 130 2.38 4.08 -6.41
N VAL A 131 3.11 4.13 -5.29
CA VAL A 131 4.57 3.97 -5.21
C VAL A 131 4.90 2.75 -4.36
N LEU A 132 5.53 1.74 -4.97
CA LEU A 132 6.07 0.58 -4.25
C LEU A 132 7.59 0.63 -4.24
N VAL A 133 8.17 0.48 -3.04
CA VAL A 133 9.61 0.38 -2.84
C VAL A 133 9.95 -1.03 -2.42
N GLU A 134 10.91 -1.66 -3.09
CA GLU A 134 11.41 -3.03 -2.82
C GLU A 134 10.28 -4.08 -2.66
N PRO A 135 9.33 -4.19 -3.62
CA PRO A 135 8.26 -5.18 -3.52
C PRO A 135 8.83 -6.62 -3.50
N PRO A 136 8.24 -7.54 -2.71
CA PRO A 136 8.59 -8.95 -2.81
C PRO A 136 8.30 -9.49 -4.22
N ALA A 137 9.11 -10.43 -4.67
CA ALA A 137 9.01 -10.98 -6.03
C ALA A 137 7.70 -11.76 -6.27
N SER A 138 7.20 -12.40 -5.21
CA SER A 138 6.01 -13.26 -5.25
C SER A 138 5.32 -13.30 -3.88
N HIS A 139 4.04 -13.66 -3.84
CA HIS A 139 3.35 -14.05 -2.60
C HIS A 139 3.98 -15.28 -1.93
N MET A 140 4.86 -16.03 -2.60
CA MET A 140 5.69 -17.08 -1.99
C MET A 140 6.90 -16.54 -1.22
N THR A 141 7.31 -15.28 -1.45
CA THR A 141 8.46 -14.70 -0.78
C THR A 141 8.19 -14.56 0.73
N PRO A 142 9.11 -14.99 1.62
CA PRO A 142 8.95 -14.80 3.05
C PRO A 142 8.68 -13.33 3.40
N GLY A 143 7.63 -13.09 4.19
CA GLY A 143 7.22 -11.74 4.57
C GLY A 143 6.30 -11.03 3.57
N ALA A 144 5.99 -11.62 2.41
CA ALA A 144 4.96 -11.10 1.51
C ALA A 144 3.56 -11.18 2.15
N PRO A 145 2.61 -10.30 1.77
CA PRO A 145 1.25 -10.37 2.27
C PRO A 145 0.59 -11.71 1.96
N GLN A 146 -0.14 -12.24 2.93
CA GLN A 146 -0.79 -13.54 2.87
C GLN A 146 -2.27 -13.38 2.57
N PHE A 147 -2.70 -13.99 1.48
CA PHE A 147 -4.11 -14.06 1.09
C PHE A 147 -4.49 -15.51 0.80
N LEU A 148 -5.70 -15.90 1.19
CA LEU A 148 -6.16 -17.27 0.99
C LEU A 148 -6.22 -17.58 -0.51
N SER A 149 -5.50 -18.63 -0.92
CA SER A 149 -5.50 -19.16 -2.30
C SER A 149 -5.08 -18.19 -3.41
N VAL A 150 -4.44 -17.05 -3.09
CA VAL A 150 -4.12 -16.01 -4.08
C VAL A 150 -3.32 -16.51 -5.27
N LEU A 151 -2.31 -17.36 -5.04
CA LEU A 151 -1.45 -17.92 -6.09
C LEU A 151 -2.15 -18.89 -7.04
N ARG A 152 -3.39 -19.28 -6.76
CA ARG A 152 -4.23 -20.01 -7.73
C ARG A 152 -4.83 -19.09 -8.80
N ILE A 153 -4.78 -17.78 -8.56
CA ILE A 153 -5.45 -16.75 -9.37
C ILE A 153 -4.40 -15.80 -9.97
N CYS A 154 -3.52 -15.25 -9.14
CA CYS A 154 -2.55 -14.24 -9.55
C CYS A 154 -1.35 -14.17 -8.59
N ASP A 155 -0.26 -13.54 -9.04
CA ASP A 155 0.87 -13.16 -8.19
C ASP A 155 1.07 -11.64 -8.16
N ILE A 156 2.03 -11.15 -7.40
CA ILE A 156 2.26 -9.71 -7.15
C ILE A 156 2.38 -8.92 -8.45
N ALA A 157 3.12 -9.42 -9.44
CA ALA A 157 3.27 -8.73 -10.73
C ALA A 157 1.93 -8.57 -11.49
N ASP A 158 1.03 -9.54 -11.36
CA ASP A 158 -0.31 -9.45 -11.96
C ASP A 158 -1.15 -8.38 -11.26
N VAL A 159 -1.09 -8.33 -9.92
CA VAL A 159 -1.77 -7.32 -9.09
C VAL A 159 -1.32 -5.91 -9.46
N LEU A 160 0.00 -5.73 -9.58
CA LEU A 160 0.59 -4.47 -10.01
C LEU A 160 0.18 -4.12 -11.44
N GLY A 161 0.19 -5.08 -12.36
CA GLY A 161 -0.26 -4.89 -13.73
C GLY A 161 -1.74 -4.50 -13.85
N MET A 162 -2.61 -5.07 -13.01
CA MET A 162 -4.05 -4.75 -12.96
C MET A 162 -4.33 -3.30 -12.55
N LEU A 163 -3.34 -2.54 -12.07
CA LEU A 163 -3.51 -1.12 -11.80
C LEU A 163 -3.57 -0.28 -13.09
N ALA A 164 -3.13 -0.78 -14.24
CA ALA A 164 -3.18 -0.03 -15.49
C ALA A 164 -4.62 0.48 -15.79
N PRO A 165 -4.81 1.76 -16.21
CA PRO A 165 -3.79 2.74 -16.61
C PRO A 165 -3.29 3.65 -15.46
N ARG A 166 -3.60 3.33 -14.21
CA ARG A 166 -3.24 4.16 -13.05
C ARG A 166 -1.71 4.33 -12.94
N PRO A 167 -1.21 5.54 -12.63
CA PRO A 167 0.20 5.77 -12.32
C PRO A 167 0.73 4.80 -11.25
N LEU A 168 1.79 4.08 -11.61
CA LEU A 168 2.53 3.18 -10.74
C LEU A 168 4.02 3.46 -10.86
N LEU A 169 4.68 3.67 -9.73
CA LEU A 169 6.13 3.75 -9.61
C LEU A 169 6.64 2.55 -8.82
N LEU A 170 7.54 1.77 -9.42
CA LEU A 170 8.26 0.69 -8.78
C LEU A 170 9.70 1.13 -8.55
N ARG A 171 10.17 1.10 -7.30
CA ARG A 171 11.58 1.34 -6.96
C ARG A 171 12.22 0.06 -6.49
N GLN A 172 13.37 -0.29 -7.05
CA GLN A 172 14.15 -1.48 -6.68
C GLN A 172 13.32 -2.77 -6.72
N ALA A 173 12.43 -2.88 -7.72
CA ALA A 173 11.62 -4.07 -7.89
C ALA A 173 12.44 -5.22 -8.52
N PRO A 174 12.17 -6.48 -8.15
CA PRO A 174 12.77 -7.63 -8.84
C PRO A 174 12.49 -7.59 -10.34
N GLU A 175 13.49 -7.91 -11.16
CA GLU A 175 13.42 -7.80 -12.62
C GLU A 175 12.21 -8.55 -13.21
N ALA A 176 11.94 -9.76 -12.73
CA ALA A 176 10.79 -10.56 -13.17
C ALA A 176 9.44 -9.87 -12.85
N THR A 177 9.34 -9.25 -11.67
CA THR A 177 8.14 -8.51 -11.24
C THR A 177 7.95 -7.26 -12.08
N ALA A 178 9.00 -6.46 -12.27
CA ALA A 178 8.96 -5.26 -13.08
C ALA A 178 8.66 -5.58 -14.56
N GLY A 179 9.32 -6.58 -15.13
CA GLY A 179 9.15 -6.99 -16.52
C GLY A 179 7.73 -7.46 -16.84
N LYS A 180 7.15 -8.32 -15.99
CA LYS A 180 5.77 -8.77 -16.18
C LYS A 180 4.76 -7.63 -15.97
N THR A 181 4.98 -6.75 -15.00
CA THR A 181 4.13 -5.56 -14.78
C THR A 181 4.15 -4.64 -16.01
N LEU A 182 5.34 -4.39 -16.58
CA LEU A 182 5.50 -3.59 -17.79
C LEU A 182 4.76 -4.19 -18.97
N ALA A 183 4.88 -5.50 -19.20
CA ALA A 183 4.16 -6.19 -20.28
C ALA A 183 2.63 -6.02 -20.16
N ILE A 184 2.08 -6.05 -18.94
CA ILE A 184 0.64 -5.82 -18.71
C ILE A 184 0.26 -4.36 -19.00
N TYR A 185 1.05 -3.39 -18.53
CA TYR A 185 0.82 -1.97 -18.83
C TYR A 185 0.91 -1.67 -20.33
N GLU A 186 1.84 -2.30 -21.05
CA GLU A 186 1.95 -2.21 -22.51
C GLU A 186 0.73 -2.81 -23.21
N ALA A 187 0.29 -3.99 -22.80
CA ALA A 187 -0.90 -4.64 -23.33
C ALA A 187 -2.19 -3.81 -23.10
N ALA A 188 -2.25 -3.08 -21.98
CA ALA A 188 -3.33 -2.14 -21.67
C ALA A 188 -3.23 -0.80 -22.42
N GLY A 189 -2.21 -0.59 -23.27
CA GLY A 189 -1.98 0.68 -23.97
C GLY A 189 -1.55 1.82 -23.03
N ALA A 190 -1.12 1.50 -21.81
CA ALA A 190 -0.88 2.45 -20.73
C ALA A 190 0.60 2.50 -20.31
N LYS A 191 1.53 2.12 -21.19
CA LYS A 191 2.99 2.06 -20.90
C LYS A 191 3.51 3.27 -20.12
N GLY A 192 3.09 4.48 -20.47
CA GLY A 192 3.52 5.73 -19.81
C GLY A 192 3.04 5.89 -18.36
N GLY A 193 2.09 5.07 -17.91
CA GLY A 193 1.62 5.01 -16.53
C GLY A 193 2.53 4.23 -15.58
N LEU A 194 3.47 3.42 -16.09
CA LEU A 194 4.43 2.70 -15.26
C LEU A 194 5.81 3.39 -15.33
N LYS A 195 6.41 3.60 -14.16
CA LYS A 195 7.82 3.97 -14.01
C LYS A 195 8.53 2.92 -13.15
N VAL A 196 9.77 2.60 -13.52
CA VAL A 196 10.61 1.62 -12.81
C VAL A 196 11.97 2.28 -12.59
N ASP A 197 12.37 2.42 -11.32
CA ASP A 197 13.62 3.03 -10.85
C ASP A 197 14.47 2.02 -10.04
#